data_AF-A0A9D1NP04-F1
#
_entry.id   AF-A0A9D1NP04-F1
#
_cell.length_a   1.000
_cell.length_b   1.000
_cell.length_c   1.000
_cell.angle_alpha   90.00
_cell.angle_beta   90.00
_cell.angle_gamma   90.00
#
_symmetry.space_group_name_H-M   'P 1'
#
loop_
_entity.id
_entity.type
_entity.pdbx_description
1 polymer ?
#
loop_
_entity_poly.entity_id
_entity_poly.type
_entity_poly.pdbx_seq_one_letter_code
_entity_poly.pdbx_strand_id
1 'polypeptide(L)'
;MRKNNEAADRPVQTGYKRYSDNKLTIGMKILFSLVYAWSCFFWGGVTVINFYWFMPQEAHLASGFLIGDIFITLGLIACWLRCYILQFPLNVIGGSIYLVNAGEMIDNSAKTVFTPSFELRYMPVAIILILSLCLLVLQLISFFAKRSQAKEEYNNRPSGSILD
;
A
#
# COMPACT_ATOMS: atom_id res chain seq x y z
N MET A 1 6.85 53.17 35.04
CA MET A 1 6.02 52.13 34.40
C MET A 1 6.69 51.69 33.10
N ARG A 2 7.56 50.66 33.15
CA ARG A 2 8.14 50.02 31.96
C ARG A 2 7.25 48.83 31.61
N LYS A 3 6.56 48.88 30.47
CA LYS A 3 5.93 47.69 29.89
C LYS A 3 7.08 46.83 29.36
N ASN A 4 7.35 45.73 30.07
CA ASN A 4 8.25 44.70 29.58
C ASN A 4 7.59 44.09 28.34
N ASN A 5 8.27 44.24 27.21
CA ASN A 5 8.00 43.52 25.99
C ASN A 5 8.36 42.06 26.24
N GLU A 6 7.40 41.28 26.75
CA GLU A 6 7.41 39.82 26.61
C GLU A 6 7.06 39.50 25.16
N ALA A 7 8.03 39.77 24.28
CA ALA A 7 8.05 39.17 22.96
C ALA A 7 8.20 37.66 23.20
N ALA A 8 7.06 36.99 23.21
CA ALA A 8 6.92 35.56 23.35
C ALA A 8 7.93 34.86 22.45
N ASP A 9 8.91 34.24 23.10
CA ASP A 9 9.83 33.27 22.57
C ASP A 9 9.00 32.06 22.10
N ARG A 10 8.35 32.19 20.94
CA ARG A 10 7.66 31.08 20.31
C ARG A 10 8.77 30.21 19.76
N PRO A 11 8.95 28.98 20.25
CA PRO A 11 9.92 28.08 19.65
C PRO A 11 9.54 27.95 18.18
N VAL A 12 10.46 28.40 17.31
CA VAL A 12 10.41 28.13 15.89
C VAL A 12 10.32 26.61 15.78
N GLN A 13 9.12 26.09 15.48
CA GLN A 13 8.91 24.67 15.20
C GLN A 13 9.55 24.33 13.85
N THR A 14 10.88 24.43 13.77
CA THR A 14 11.70 23.74 12.77
C THR A 14 11.78 22.27 13.15
N GLY A 15 10.62 21.62 13.08
CA GLY A 15 10.52 20.20 13.35
C GLY A 15 9.67 19.60 12.27
N TYR A 16 10.31 19.01 11.26
CA TYR A 16 9.70 18.02 10.39
C TYR A 16 8.82 17.11 11.25
N LYS A 17 7.50 17.37 11.36
CA LYS A 17 6.54 16.40 11.86
C LYS A 17 6.45 15.33 10.78
N ARG A 18 7.48 14.49 10.75
CA ARG A 18 7.59 13.26 9.98
C ARG A 18 6.32 12.52 10.33
N TYR A 19 5.43 12.37 9.35
CA TYR A 19 4.12 11.71 9.52
C TYR A 19 4.29 10.53 10.47
N SER A 20 3.73 10.60 11.67
CA SER A 20 3.75 9.44 12.56
C SER A 20 2.63 8.52 12.10
N ASP A 21 2.92 7.23 11.92
CA ASP A 21 1.85 6.28 11.64
C ASP A 21 0.98 6.17 12.90
N ASN A 22 -0.32 6.36 12.74
CA ASN A 22 -1.28 6.12 13.82
C ASN A 22 -1.40 4.60 14.08
N LYS A 23 -1.84 4.22 15.28
CA LYS A 23 -2.06 2.81 15.64
C LYS A 23 -2.91 2.06 14.60
N LEU A 24 -3.94 2.72 14.05
CA LEU A 24 -4.78 2.18 12.99
C LEU A 24 -4.00 1.89 11.70
N THR A 25 -3.20 2.83 11.20
CA THR A 25 -2.39 2.63 9.98
C THR A 25 -1.34 1.54 10.18
N ILE A 26 -0.76 1.42 11.38
CA ILE A 26 0.17 0.33 11.71
C ILE A 26 -0.56 -1.01 11.69
N GLY A 27 -1.75 -1.10 12.31
CA GLY A 27 -2.57 -2.31 12.29
C GLY A 27 -2.92 -2.76 10.87
N MET A 28 -3.28 -1.83 9.99
CA MET A 28 -3.55 -2.11 8.57
C MET A 28 -2.30 -2.62 7.84
N LYS A 29 -1.12 -2.05 8.08
CA LYS A 29 0.15 -2.52 7.49
C LYS A 29 0.50 -3.93 7.95
N ILE A 30 0.29 -4.24 9.23
CA ILE A 30 0.52 -5.57 9.77
C ILE A 30 -0.43 -6.57 9.12
N LEU A 31 -1.73 -6.28 9.07
CA LEU A 31 -2.72 -7.15 8.42
C LEU A 31 -2.39 -7.37 6.94
N PHE A 32 -2.05 -6.29 6.22
CA PHE A 32 -1.58 -6.37 4.84
C PHE A 32 -0.38 -7.31 4.69
N SER A 33 0.62 -7.18 5.58
CA SER A 33 1.83 -8.01 5.56
C SER A 33 1.53 -9.47 5.87
N LEU A 34 0.60 -9.76 6.79
CA LEU A 34 0.17 -11.12 7.12
C LEU A 34 -0.53 -11.80 5.94
N VAL A 35 -1.46 -11.09 5.29
CA VAL A 35 -2.16 -11.60 4.11
C VAL A 35 -1.18 -11.84 2.97
N TYR A 36 -0.25 -10.92 2.73
CA TYR A 36 0.82 -11.08 1.75
C TYR A 36 1.70 -12.31 2.06
N ALA A 37 2.16 -12.47 3.30
CA ALA A 37 3.03 -13.56 3.69
C ALA A 37 2.36 -14.93 3.46
N TRP A 38 1.06 -15.03 3.75
CA TRP A 38 0.28 -16.25 3.53
C TRP A 38 0.02 -16.51 2.04
N SER A 39 -0.62 -15.57 1.34
CA SER A 39 -1.10 -15.80 -0.02
C SER A 39 -0.01 -15.66 -1.07
N CYS A 40 0.66 -14.51 -1.10
CA CYS A 40 1.65 -14.19 -2.13
C CYS A 40 2.97 -14.91 -1.88
N PHE A 41 3.54 -14.79 -0.67
CA PHE A 41 4.87 -15.34 -0.42
C PHE A 41 4.85 -16.86 -0.28
N PHE A 42 4.08 -17.41 0.65
CA PHE A 42 4.06 -18.84 0.91
C PHE A 42 3.35 -19.62 -0.21
N TRP A 43 2.06 -19.36 -0.43
CA TRP A 43 1.31 -20.09 -1.44
C TRP A 43 1.74 -19.75 -2.87
N GLY A 44 2.04 -18.48 -3.15
CA GLY A 44 2.57 -18.10 -4.46
C GLY A 44 3.90 -18.77 -4.78
N GLY A 45 4.86 -18.76 -3.84
CA GLY A 45 6.13 -19.48 -4.00
C GLY A 45 5.96 -20.98 -4.25
N VAL A 46 5.12 -21.66 -3.45
CA VAL A 46 4.82 -23.09 -3.63
C VAL A 46 4.19 -23.36 -5.00
N THR A 47 3.30 -22.47 -5.47
CA THR A 47 2.58 -22.64 -6.75
C THR A 47 3.53 -22.51 -7.94
N VAL A 48 4.36 -21.47 -7.92
CA VAL A 48 5.33 -21.21 -8.98
C VAL A 48 6.29 -22.39 -9.13
N ILE A 49 6.85 -22.89 -8.02
CA ILE A 49 7.78 -24.04 -8.04
C ILE A 49 7.07 -25.29 -8.58
N ASN A 50 5.85 -25.59 -8.10
CA ASN A 50 5.11 -26.77 -8.55
C ASN A 50 4.82 -26.74 -10.05
N PHE A 51 4.42 -25.59 -10.59
CA PHE A 51 4.13 -25.49 -12.02
C PHE A 51 5.39 -25.63 -12.88
N TYR A 52 6.52 -25.04 -12.47
CA TYR A 52 7.78 -25.25 -13.20
C TYR A 52 8.25 -26.71 -13.17
N TRP A 53 8.01 -27.43 -12.07
CA TRP A 53 8.51 -28.80 -11.91
C TRP A 53 7.58 -29.87 -12.50
N PHE A 54 6.27 -29.72 -12.33
CA PHE A 54 5.28 -30.74 -12.67
C PHE A 54 4.43 -30.41 -13.90
N MET A 55 4.40 -29.14 -14.34
CA MET A 55 3.61 -28.69 -15.50
C MET A 55 4.41 -27.71 -16.38
N PRO A 56 5.58 -28.11 -16.92
CA PRO A 56 6.47 -27.22 -17.66
C PRO A 56 5.82 -26.59 -18.90
N GLN A 57 4.83 -27.26 -19.51
CA GLN A 57 4.04 -26.71 -20.61
C GLN A 57 3.21 -25.46 -20.22
N GLU A 58 2.81 -25.35 -18.95
CA GLU A 58 2.06 -24.22 -18.41
C GLU A 58 2.97 -23.23 -17.64
N ALA A 59 4.29 -23.33 -17.80
CA ALA A 59 5.26 -22.49 -17.08
C ALA A 59 5.10 -20.99 -17.37
N HIS A 60 4.47 -20.63 -18.49
CA HIS A 60 4.14 -19.25 -18.82
C HIS A 60 3.15 -18.64 -17.81
N LEU A 61 2.17 -19.41 -17.32
CA LEU A 61 1.23 -18.98 -16.29
C LEU A 61 1.92 -18.75 -14.95
N ALA A 62 2.84 -19.63 -14.57
CA ALA A 62 3.66 -19.47 -13.37
C ALA A 62 4.55 -18.23 -13.45
N SER A 63 5.08 -17.92 -14.64
CA SER A 63 5.86 -16.71 -14.89
C SER A 63 5.00 -15.44 -14.75
N GLY A 64 3.80 -15.44 -15.34
CA GLY A 64 2.84 -14.33 -15.21
C GLY A 64 2.41 -14.10 -13.77
N PHE A 65 2.10 -15.20 -13.06
CA PHE A 65 1.78 -15.17 -11.63
C PHE A 65 2.92 -14.58 -10.79
N LEU A 66 4.17 -14.99 -11.04
CA LEU A 66 5.36 -14.46 -10.37
C LEU A 66 5.55 -12.95 -10.61
N ILE A 67 5.29 -12.47 -11.83
CA ILE A 67 5.31 -11.03 -12.14
C ILE A 67 4.30 -10.29 -11.27
N GLY A 68 3.07 -10.80 -11.17
CA GLY A 68 2.05 -10.26 -10.27
C GLY A 68 2.53 -10.16 -8.82
N ASP A 69 3.15 -11.22 -8.31
CA ASP A 69 3.74 -11.26 -6.97
C ASP A 69 4.84 -10.23 -6.75
N ILE A 70 5.71 -10.01 -7.74
CA ILE A 70 6.76 -8.98 -7.67
C ILE A 70 6.13 -7.60 -7.53
N PHE A 71 5.09 -7.28 -8.31
CA PHE A 71 4.40 -6.00 -8.20
C PHE A 71 3.74 -5.80 -6.83
N ILE A 72 3.08 -6.84 -6.28
CA ILE A 72 2.49 -6.79 -4.93
C ILE A 72 3.60 -6.62 -3.88
N THR A 73 4.75 -7.27 -4.05
CA THR A 73 5.91 -7.13 -3.16
C THR A 73 6.46 -5.71 -3.16
N LEU A 74 6.62 -5.10 -4.34
CA LEU A 74 6.99 -3.68 -4.46
C LEU A 74 5.95 -2.77 -3.81
N GLY A 75 4.66 -3.12 -3.95
CA GLY A 75 3.56 -2.48 -3.26
C GLY A 75 3.69 -2.56 -1.74
N LEU A 76 4.02 -3.73 -1.18
CA LEU A 76 4.26 -3.93 0.25
C LEU A 76 5.40 -3.03 0.75
N ILE A 77 6.53 -3.00 0.02
CA ILE A 77 7.68 -2.14 0.35
C ILE A 77 7.24 -0.68 0.34
N ALA A 78 6.54 -0.24 -0.71
CA ALA A 78 6.01 1.13 -0.80
C ALA A 78 5.02 1.46 0.33
N CYS A 79 4.25 0.49 0.83
CA CYS A 79 3.35 0.62 1.97
C CYS A 79 4.13 0.99 3.26
N TRP A 80 5.22 0.27 3.53
CA TRP A 80 6.08 0.53 4.69
C TRP A 80 6.86 1.84 4.56
N LEU A 81 7.25 2.21 3.34
CA LEU A 81 7.84 3.51 3.02
C LEU A 81 6.83 4.68 3.02
N ARG A 82 5.52 4.39 3.22
CA ARG A 82 4.42 5.37 3.23
C ARG A 82 4.17 6.07 1.90
N CYS A 83 4.60 5.45 0.80
CA CYS A 83 4.37 5.92 -0.55
C CYS A 83 3.02 5.39 -1.08
N TYR A 84 1.90 5.69 -0.41
CA TYR A 84 0.61 5.04 -0.72
C TYR A 84 0.09 5.35 -2.15
N ILE A 85 0.43 6.52 -2.69
CA ILE A 85 0.15 6.91 -4.09
C ILE A 85 0.81 5.94 -5.09
N LEU A 86 2.03 5.47 -4.82
CA LEU A 86 2.73 4.51 -5.68
C LEU A 86 2.32 3.07 -5.34
N GLN A 87 2.10 2.80 -4.06
CA GLN A 87 1.73 1.48 -3.55
C GLN A 87 0.39 1.00 -4.10
N PHE A 88 -0.63 1.87 -4.21
CA PHE A 88 -1.94 1.48 -4.70
C PHE A 88 -1.92 0.94 -6.14
N PRO A 89 -1.42 1.66 -7.16
CA PRO A 89 -1.38 1.16 -8.52
C PRO A 89 -0.50 -0.09 -8.66
N LEU A 90 0.61 -0.20 -7.91
CA LEU A 90 1.43 -1.41 -7.90
C LEU A 90 0.62 -2.63 -7.44
N ASN A 91 -0.17 -2.49 -6.37
CA ASN A 91 -1.01 -3.60 -5.90
C ASN A 91 -2.18 -3.89 -6.82
N VAL A 92 -2.80 -2.88 -7.45
CA VAL A 92 -3.88 -3.11 -8.43
C VAL A 92 -3.35 -3.86 -9.66
N ILE A 93 -2.24 -3.40 -10.23
CA ILE A 93 -1.62 -4.05 -11.39
C ILE A 93 -1.17 -5.47 -11.01
N GLY A 94 -0.39 -5.59 -9.93
CA GLY A 94 0.12 -6.87 -9.46
C GLY A 94 -1.00 -7.86 -9.09
N GLY A 95 -2.00 -7.40 -8.34
CA GLY A 95 -3.17 -8.19 -7.97
C GLY A 95 -4.02 -8.63 -9.16
N SER A 96 -4.17 -7.78 -10.18
CA SER A 96 -4.91 -8.15 -11.40
C SER A 96 -4.16 -9.24 -12.18
N ILE A 97 -2.86 -9.07 -12.40
CA ILE A 97 -2.02 -10.06 -13.08
C ILE A 97 -2.03 -11.38 -12.29
N TYR A 98 -1.85 -11.30 -10.97
CA TYR A 98 -1.83 -12.45 -10.07
C TYR A 98 -3.14 -13.24 -10.13
N LEU A 99 -4.29 -12.57 -9.98
CA LEU A 99 -5.60 -13.25 -9.96
C LEU A 99 -6.00 -13.82 -11.31
N VAL A 100 -5.66 -13.16 -12.42
CA VAL A 100 -5.93 -13.70 -13.78
C VAL A 100 -5.14 -14.99 -14.00
N ASN A 101 -3.84 -14.97 -13.75
CA ASN A 101 -3.00 -16.18 -13.91
C ASN A 101 -3.40 -17.27 -12.90
N ALA A 102 -3.74 -16.90 -11.66
CA ALA A 102 -4.24 -17.86 -10.68
C ALA A 102 -5.54 -18.54 -11.14
N GLY A 103 -6.46 -17.78 -11.74
CA GLY A 103 -7.70 -18.30 -12.31
C GLY A 103 -7.46 -19.30 -13.44
N GLU A 104 -6.59 -18.95 -14.39
CA GLU A 104 -6.23 -19.85 -15.50
C GLU A 104 -5.51 -21.12 -14.99
N MET A 105 -4.65 -20.98 -13.98
CA MET A 105 -4.01 -22.12 -13.31
C MET A 105 -5.03 -23.01 -12.60
N ILE A 106 -6.08 -22.44 -11.99
CA ILE A 106 -7.19 -23.19 -11.41
C ILE A 106 -7.93 -23.97 -12.49
N ASP A 107 -8.31 -23.31 -13.59
CA ASP A 107 -9.09 -23.95 -14.65
C ASP A 107 -8.32 -25.09 -15.33
N ASN A 108 -7.00 -24.95 -15.48
CA ASN A 108 -6.13 -25.97 -16.03
C ASN A 108 -5.86 -27.12 -15.05
N SER A 109 -5.77 -26.83 -13.74
CA SER A 109 -5.51 -27.83 -12.69
C SER A 109 -6.76 -28.51 -12.13
N ALA A 110 -7.95 -27.90 -12.24
CA ALA A 110 -9.23 -28.48 -11.87
C ALA A 110 -9.56 -29.73 -12.71
N LYS A 111 -8.99 -29.82 -13.93
CA LYS A 111 -9.05 -31.03 -14.77
C LYS A 111 -8.22 -32.20 -14.23
N THR A 112 -7.34 -31.95 -13.25
CA THR A 112 -6.30 -32.90 -12.81
C THR A 112 -6.13 -33.00 -11.28
N VAL A 113 -7.13 -32.62 -10.47
CA VAL A 113 -7.18 -32.73 -8.98
C VAL A 113 -6.78 -31.43 -8.25
N PHE A 114 -7.65 -30.41 -8.23
CA PHE A 114 -7.62 -29.37 -7.19
C PHE A 114 -9.03 -28.93 -6.78
N THR A 115 -9.36 -29.17 -5.51
CA THR A 115 -10.61 -28.85 -4.81
C THR A 115 -10.68 -27.37 -4.37
N PRO A 116 -11.85 -26.85 -3.92
CA PRO A 116 -12.09 -25.45 -3.49
C PRO A 116 -11.09 -24.84 -2.48
N SER A 117 -10.15 -25.64 -1.94
CA SER A 117 -9.00 -25.17 -1.17
C SER A 117 -8.04 -24.27 -1.97
N PHE A 118 -8.07 -24.31 -3.30
CA PHE A 118 -7.14 -23.52 -4.12
C PHE A 118 -7.54 -22.03 -4.12
N GLU A 119 -8.81 -21.69 -4.35
CA GLU A 119 -9.29 -20.30 -4.31
C GLU A 119 -8.99 -19.59 -2.98
N LEU A 120 -9.15 -20.29 -1.85
CA LEU A 120 -8.86 -19.78 -0.51
C LEU A 120 -7.39 -19.39 -0.30
N ARG A 121 -6.47 -19.89 -1.12
CA ARG A 121 -5.04 -19.53 -1.07
C ARG A 121 -4.78 -18.18 -1.73
N TYR A 122 -5.50 -17.84 -2.79
CA TYR A 122 -5.20 -16.69 -3.67
C TYR A 122 -6.21 -15.54 -3.52
N MET A 123 -7.47 -15.82 -3.21
CA MET A 123 -8.53 -14.81 -2.98
C MET A 123 -8.22 -13.78 -1.88
N PRO A 124 -7.44 -14.09 -0.81
CA PRO A 124 -7.07 -13.08 0.17
C PRO A 124 -6.30 -11.87 -0.42
N VAL A 125 -5.76 -11.95 -1.64
CA VAL A 125 -5.21 -10.78 -2.36
C VAL A 125 -6.26 -9.67 -2.56
N ALA A 126 -7.55 -9.98 -2.60
CA ALA A 126 -8.59 -8.96 -2.60
C ALA A 126 -8.55 -8.08 -1.33
N ILE A 127 -8.19 -8.66 -0.17
CA ILE A 127 -8.04 -7.92 1.09
C ILE A 127 -6.86 -6.94 0.99
N ILE A 128 -5.77 -7.33 0.34
CA ILE A 128 -4.62 -6.46 0.05
C ILE A 128 -5.07 -5.23 -0.75
N LEU A 129 -5.90 -5.41 -1.79
CA LEU A 129 -6.44 -4.31 -2.60
C LEU A 129 -7.34 -3.37 -1.78
N ILE A 130 -8.21 -3.92 -0.93
CA ILE A 130 -9.10 -3.12 -0.07
C ILE A 130 -8.27 -2.30 0.92
N LEU A 131 -7.32 -2.93 1.63
CA LEU A 131 -6.44 -2.25 2.59
C LEU A 131 -5.59 -1.17 1.91
N SER A 132 -5.08 -1.46 0.72
CA SER A 132 -4.34 -0.53 -0.13
C SER A 132 -5.18 0.72 -0.46
N LEU A 133 -6.44 0.53 -0.88
CA LEU A 133 -7.35 1.63 -1.16
C LEU A 133 -7.63 2.48 0.09
N CYS A 134 -7.89 1.84 1.22
CA CYS A 134 -8.15 2.55 2.47
C CYS A 134 -6.94 3.39 2.91
N LEU A 135 -5.71 2.87 2.78
CA LEU A 135 -4.48 3.62 3.10
C LEU A 135 -4.29 4.83 2.15
N LEU A 136 -4.56 4.66 0.86
CA LEU A 136 -4.52 5.76 -0.11
C LEU A 136 -5.53 6.86 0.26
N VAL A 137 -6.78 6.48 0.56
CA VAL A 137 -7.83 7.44 0.94
C VAL A 137 -7.45 8.21 2.20
N LEU A 138 -6.92 7.53 3.22
CA LEU A 138 -6.44 8.19 4.45
C LEU A 138 -5.31 9.19 4.15
N GLN A 139 -4.38 8.83 3.24
CA GLN A 139 -3.33 9.75 2.82
C GLN A 139 -3.90 10.98 2.10
N LEU A 140 -4.82 10.78 1.15
CA LEU A 140 -5.45 11.87 0.40
C LEU A 140 -6.21 12.81 1.33
N ILE A 141 -7.01 12.29 2.26
CA ILE A 141 -7.73 13.10 3.26
C ILE A 141 -6.74 13.95 4.06
N SER A 142 -5.66 13.36 4.55
CA SER A 142 -4.64 14.09 5.31
C SER A 142 -3.92 15.16 4.48
N PHE A 143 -3.70 14.89 3.19
CA PHE A 143 -3.07 15.82 2.26
C PHE A 143 -3.99 17.03 1.98
N PHE A 144 -5.27 16.79 1.71
CA PHE A 144 -6.24 17.86 1.49
C PHE A 144 -6.48 18.70 2.74
N ALA A 145 -6.58 18.07 3.92
CA ALA A 145 -6.74 18.78 5.18
C ALA A 145 -5.56 19.73 5.45
N LYS A 146 -4.32 19.28 5.22
CA LYS A 146 -3.13 20.13 5.37
C LYS A 146 -3.07 21.26 4.36
N ARG A 147 -3.46 20.99 3.12
CA ARG A 147 -3.52 22.03 2.08
C ARG A 147 -4.55 23.11 2.45
N SER A 148 -5.68 22.74 3.03
CA SER A 148 -6.68 23.69 3.49
C SER A 148 -6.16 24.53 4.65
N GLN A 149 -5.51 23.93 5.64
CA GLN A 149 -4.90 24.66 6.77
C GLN A 149 -3.80 25.63 6.30
N ALA A 150 -2.95 25.21 5.37
CA ALA A 150 -1.91 26.08 4.82
C ALA A 150 -2.48 27.28 4.07
N LYS A 151 -3.62 27.10 3.37
CA LYS A 151 -4.32 28.20 2.69
C LYS A 151 -4.94 29.17 3.68
N GLU A 152 -5.52 28.67 4.76
CA GLU A 152 -6.08 29.48 5.84
C GLU A 152 -4.98 30.27 6.58
N GLU A 153 -3.85 29.63 6.87
CA GLU A 153 -2.69 30.30 7.47
C GLU A 153 -2.11 31.38 6.54
N TYR A 154 -2.00 31.13 5.22
CA TYR A 154 -1.56 32.13 4.26
C TYR A 154 -2.51 33.34 4.20
N ASN A 155 -3.82 33.10 4.21
CA ASN A 155 -4.81 34.17 4.18
C ASN A 155 -4.87 34.98 5.49
N ASN A 156 -4.55 34.34 6.62
CA ASN A 156 -4.55 34.97 7.94
C ASN A 156 -3.18 35.52 8.35
N ARG A 157 -2.14 35.36 7.53
CA ARG A 157 -0.86 36.04 7.78
C ARG A 157 -1.11 37.54 7.68
N PRO A 158 -0.74 38.34 8.71
CA PRO A 158 -0.79 39.78 8.59
C PRO A 158 0.01 40.13 7.34
N SER A 159 -0.63 40.82 6.39
CA SER A 159 0.04 41.30 5.20
C SER A 159 1.29 42.02 5.68
N GLY A 160 2.47 41.43 5.45
CA GLY A 160 3.71 42.13 5.65
C GLY A 160 3.56 43.44 4.90
N SER A 161 3.54 44.54 5.66
CA SER A 161 3.53 45.89 5.13
C SER A 161 4.55 45.94 3.99
N ILE A 162 4.11 46.25 2.78
CA ILE A 162 4.95 46.52 1.59
C ILE A 162 5.62 47.91 1.76
N LEU A 163 5.98 48.26 2.99
CA LEU A 163 6.65 49.47 3.38
C LEU A 163 7.64 49.06 4.47
N ASP A 164 8.78 48.52 4.00
CA ASP A 164 10.13 48.94 4.39
C ASP A 164 11.01 48.84 3.14
#